data_AF-A0A2V8ZSQ4-F1
#
_entry.id   AF-A0A2V8ZSQ4-F1
#
_cell.length_a   1.000
_cell.length_b   1.000
_cell.length_c   1.000
_cell.angle_alpha   90.00
_cell.angle_beta   90.00
_cell.angle_gamma   90.00
#
_symmetry.space_group_name_H-M   'P 1'
#
loop_
_entity.id
_entity.type
_entity.pdbx_description
1 polymer ?
#
loop_
_entity_poly.entity_id
_entity_poly.type
_entity_poly.pdbx_seq_one_letter_code
_entity_poly.pdbx_strand_id
1 'polypeptide(L)' 'MLKVTKEDKDAFGRDRRRKHHHWLVSVYYADGEKFGRVYTDKDKATRFAERQRRSPVVKTARVTQVS' A
#
# COMPACT_ATOMS: atom_id res chain seq x y z
N MET A 1 -12.53 -8.11 -43.36
CA MET A 1 -13.34 -8.29 -42.14
C MET A 1 -12.43 -8.87 -41.07
N LEU A 2 -11.84 -8.03 -40.21
CA LEU A 2 -10.94 -8.48 -39.14
C LEU A 2 -11.78 -9.14 -38.04
N LYS A 3 -11.50 -10.42 -37.77
CA LYS A 3 -12.11 -11.18 -36.68
C LYS A 3 -11.48 -10.71 -35.36
N VAL A 4 -12.22 -9.91 -34.59
CA VAL A 4 -11.88 -9.59 -33.21
C VAL A 4 -12.08 -10.87 -32.40
N THR A 5 -10.97 -11.48 -31.98
CA THR A 5 -10.98 -12.65 -31.11
C THR A 5 -11.39 -12.23 -29.71
N LYS A 6 -12.21 -13.09 -29.09
CA LYS A 6 -12.88 -12.93 -27.79
C LYS A 6 -11.90 -13.05 -26.60
N GLU A 7 -10.76 -12.37 -26.68
CA GLU A 7 -9.72 -12.32 -25.65
C GLU A 7 -9.51 -10.89 -25.11
N ASP A 8 -10.56 -10.06 -25.18
CA ASP A 8 -10.67 -8.82 -24.42
C ASP A 8 -10.93 -9.11 -22.93
N LYS A 9 -9.95 -9.75 -22.27
CA LYS A 9 -9.83 -9.87 -20.81
C LYS A 9 -8.34 -9.78 -20.45
N ASP A 10 -7.80 -8.77 -19.79
CA ASP A 10 -8.27 -7.50 -19.25
C ASP A 10 -7.08 -6.53 -19.35
N ALA A 11 -7.31 -5.21 -19.41
CA ALA A 11 -6.29 -4.16 -19.43
C ALA A 11 -5.31 -4.17 -18.22
N PHE A 12 -5.46 -5.12 -17.30
CA PHE A 12 -4.71 -5.22 -16.04
C PHE A 12 -4.17 -6.62 -15.70
N GLY A 13 -4.54 -7.69 -16.42
CA GLY A 13 -4.17 -9.07 -16.05
C GLY A 13 -2.67 -9.39 -16.20
N ARG A 14 -1.95 -8.60 -17.01
CA ARG A 14 -0.50 -8.74 -17.23
C ARG A 14 0.34 -7.80 -16.36
N ASP A 15 -0.28 -6.91 -15.59
CA ASP A 15 0.46 -5.94 -14.77
C ASP A 15 1.05 -6.64 -13.52
N ARG A 16 2.34 -6.97 -13.61
CA ARG A 16 3.09 -7.62 -12.53
C ARG A 16 3.06 -6.83 -11.22
N ARG A 17 2.86 -5.51 -11.26
CA ARG A 17 2.78 -4.67 -10.05
C ARG A 17 1.56 -5.02 -9.19
N ARG A 18 0.46 -5.45 -9.81
CA ARG A 18 -0.80 -5.84 -9.14
C ARG A 18 -0.78 -7.25 -8.55
N LYS A 19 0.31 -8.00 -8.73
CA LYS A 19 0.47 -9.34 -8.13
C LYS A 19 0.86 -9.29 -6.64
N HIS A 20 1.32 -8.14 -6.15
CA HIS A 20 1.72 -7.99 -4.75
C HIS A 20 0.59 -7.40 -3.92
N HIS A 21 0.46 -7.86 -2.68
CA HIS A 21 -0.36 -7.17 -1.70
C HIS A 21 0.30 -5.84 -1.34
N HIS A 22 -0.47 -4.77 -1.40
CA HIS A 22 -0.06 -3.43 -1.02
C HIS A 22 -0.48 -3.18 0.42
N TRP A 23 0.43 -2.63 1.20
CA TRP A 23 0.29 -2.33 2.61
C TRP A 23 0.48 -0.83 2.80
N LEU A 24 -0.59 -0.13 3.12
CA LEU A 24 -0.55 1.27 3.48
C LEU A 24 -0.15 1.39 4.95
N VAL A 25 0.92 2.14 5.21
CA VAL A 25 1.22 2.67 6.52
C VAL A 25 0.66 4.08 6.63
N SER A 26 -0.21 4.30 7.61
CA SER A 26 -0.71 5.62 7.99
C SER A 26 -0.07 6.05 9.31
N VAL A 27 0.61 7.19 9.32
CA VAL A 27 1.17 7.84 10.51
C VAL A 27 0.31 9.04 10.85
N TYR A 28 -0.08 9.15 12.11
CA TYR A 28 -0.86 10.25 12.64
C TYR A 28 0.00 10.97 13.68
N TYR A 29 0.26 12.24 13.44
CA TYR A 29 1.06 13.09 14.31
C TYR A 29 0.20 13.71 15.42
N ALA A 30 0.87 14.22 16.46
CA ALA A 30 0.18 14.82 17.61
C ALA A 30 -0.54 16.13 17.28
N ASP A 31 -0.07 16.86 16.27
CA ASP A 31 -0.64 18.10 15.74
C ASP A 31 -1.86 17.88 14.82
N GLY A 32 -2.20 16.63 14.52
CA GLY A 32 -3.30 16.28 13.62
C GLY A 32 -2.89 16.05 12.16
N GLU A 33 -1.63 16.28 11.80
CA GLU A 33 -1.13 15.93 10.47
C GLU A 33 -1.11 14.41 10.25
N LYS A 34 -1.22 14.01 8.97
CA LYS A 34 -1.21 12.62 8.56
C LYS A 34 -0.25 12.40 7.40
N PHE A 35 0.54 11.33 7.52
CA PHE A 35 1.43 10.87 6.46
C PHE A 35 1.07 9.45 6.02
N GLY A 36 1.19 9.17 4.72
CA GLY A 36 0.87 7.87 4.12
C GLY A 36 2.04 7.33 3.28
N ARG A 37 2.37 6.05 3.46
CA ARG A 37 3.35 5.34 2.62
C ARG A 37 2.92 3.93 2.30
N VAL A 38 3.01 3.54 1.03
CA VAL A 38 2.65 2.19 0.56
C VAL A 38 3.89 1.32 0.40
N TYR A 39 3.76 0.06 0.80
CA TYR A 39 4.76 -1.00 0.61
C TYR A 39 4.13 -2.19 -0.11
N THR A 40 4.93 -2.95 -0.86
CA THR A 40 4.52 -4.26 -1.43
C THR A 40 4.85 -5.43 -0.50
N ASP A 41 5.51 -5.14 0.63
CA ASP A 41 6.03 -6.10 1.60
C ASP A 41 5.49 -5.73 2.99
N LYS A 42 4.81 -6.70 3.64
CA LYS A 42 4.15 -6.50 4.93
C LYS A 42 5.16 -6.24 6.05
N ASP A 43 6.29 -6.92 6.05
CA ASP A 43 7.29 -6.85 7.12
C ASP A 43 8.00 -5.51 7.08
N LYS A 44 8.31 -4.99 5.87
CA LYS A 44 8.86 -3.65 5.70
C LYS A 44 7.88 -2.57 6.16
N ALA A 45 6.60 -2.68 5.81
CA ALA A 45 5.56 -1.79 6.32
C ALA A 45 5.46 -1.83 7.85
N THR A 46 5.48 -3.04 8.43
CA THR A 46 5.37 -3.25 9.88
C THR A 46 6.56 -2.65 10.63
N ARG A 47 7.79 -2.95 10.22
CA ARG A 47 9.01 -2.37 10.82
C ARG A 47 9.05 -0.85 10.71
N PHE A 48 8.57 -0.28 9.59
CA PHE A 48 8.44 1.17 9.45
C PHE A 48 7.44 1.73 10.47
N ALA A 49 6.24 1.14 10.58
CA ALA A 49 5.22 1.58 11.53
C ALA A 49 5.70 1.49 12.98
N GLU A 50 6.39 0.40 13.36
CA GLU A 50 6.98 0.24 14.69
C GLU A 50 8.01 1.31 15.00
N ARG A 51 8.88 1.64 14.04
CA ARG A 51 9.84 2.74 14.21
C ARG A 51 9.11 4.08 14.40
N GLN A 52 8.05 4.35 13.64
CA GLN A 52 7.28 5.58 13.78
C GLN A 52 6.60 5.67 15.16
N ARG A 53 6.08 4.57 15.70
CA ARG A 53 5.48 4.53 17.05
C ARG A 53 6.45 4.88 18.18
N ARG A 54 7.77 4.74 17.96
CA ARG A 54 8.80 5.13 18.94
C ARG A 54 9.09 6.63 18.94
N SER A 55 8.61 7.37 17.93
CA SER A 55 8.83 8.81 17.83
C SER A 55 7.89 9.56 18.79
N PRO A 56 8.39 10.55 19.56
CA PRO A 56 7.57 11.30 20.50
C PRO A 56 6.53 12.22 19.83
N VAL A 57 6.73 12.57 18.56
CA VAL A 57 5.80 13.42 17.80
C VAL A 57 4.68 12.63 17.13
N VAL A 58 4.78 11.30 17.10
CA VAL A 58 3.79 10.42 16.46
C VAL A 58 2.79 9.97 17.51
N LYS A 59 1.51 10.25 17.26
CA LYS A 59 0.40 9.78 18.10
C LYS A 59 0.12 8.30 17.86
N THR A 60 0.06 7.88 16.60
CA THR A 60 -0.12 6.46 16.25
C THR A 60 0.33 6.16 14.82
N ALA A 61 0.66 4.89 14.56
CA ALA A 61 0.90 4.40 13.21
C ALA A 61 0.17 3.06 12.98
N ARG A 62 -0.51 2.94 11.83
CA ARG A 62 -1.34 1.78 11.45
C ARG A 62 -0.87 1.21 10.12
N VAL A 63 -0.96 -0.12 9.98
CA VAL A 63 -0.68 -0.84 8.74
C VAL A 63 -1.98 -1.49 8.27
N THR A 64 -2.34 -1.30 7.00
CA THR A 64 -3.57 -1.84 6.42
C THR A 64 -3.28 -2.37 5.02
N GLN A 65 -3.78 -3.55 4.69
CA GLN A 65 -3.73 -4.06 3.33
C GLN A 65 -4.75 -3.30 2.47
N VAL A 66 -4.34 -2.81 1.29
CA VAL A 66 -5.16 -1.94 0.42
C VAL A 66 -5.38 -2.52 -0.98
N SER A 67 -4.91 -3.74 -1.24
CA SER A 67 -5.12 -4.48 -2.50
C SER A 67 -5.45 -5.93 -2.24
#